data_AF-A0A2E8HJX3-F1
#
_entry.id   AF-A0A2E8HJX3-F1
#
_cell.length_a   1.000
_cell.length_b   1.000
_cell.length_c   1.000
_cell.angle_alpha   90.00
_cell.angle_beta   90.00
_cell.angle_gamma   90.00
#
_symmetry.space_group_name_H-M   'P 1'
#
loop_
_entity.id
_entity.type
_entity.pdbx_description
1 polymer ?
#
loop_
_entity_poly.entity_id
_entity_poly.type
_entity_poly.pdbx_seq_one_letter_code
_entity_poly.pdbx_strand_id
1 'polypeptide(L)'
;MSRYLKSLEEESVEHDVSKEIFLGIMMLMLCLGILILNVATPVWRVHRHEPKAGDVVILYGEREFGLSRDGATVTRRLTEWDFRGKVLSLVGDPEADLHLFLKGGSKDRLLRHAAYADSLLSTDLSGNKVRTAVYVHGW
;
A
#
# COMPACT_ATOMS: atom_id res chain seq x y z
N MET A 1 48.80 3.18 42.19
CA MET A 1 48.16 2.96 40.86
C MET A 1 48.07 4.33 40.19
N SER A 2 48.82 4.53 39.10
CA SER A 2 49.11 5.85 38.53
C SER A 2 47.86 6.53 37.94
N ARG A 3 47.74 7.85 38.11
CA ARG A 3 46.62 8.70 37.67
C ARG A 3 46.31 8.54 36.16
N TYR A 4 47.29 8.13 35.36
CA TYR A 4 47.16 7.81 33.93
C TYR A 4 46.33 6.54 33.65
N LEU A 5 46.42 5.50 34.47
CA LEU A 5 45.64 4.27 34.27
C LEU A 5 44.15 4.51 34.53
N LYS A 6 43.84 5.40 35.49
CA LYS A 6 42.46 5.75 35.83
C LYS A 6 41.77 6.56 34.72
N SER A 7 42.52 7.45 34.06
CA SER A 7 42.06 8.25 32.91
C SER A 7 41.76 7.38 31.69
N LEU A 8 42.62 6.38 31.39
CA LEU A 8 42.40 5.46 30.27
C LEU A 8 41.18 4.54 30.50
N GLU A 9 40.95 4.14 31.75
CA GLU A 9 39.81 3.31 32.12
C GLU A 9 38.49 4.11 32.02
N GLU A 10 38.46 5.35 32.52
CA GLU A 10 37.30 6.27 32.37
C GLU A 10 36.99 6.57 30.90
N GLU A 11 38.01 6.86 30.07
CA GLU A 11 37.83 7.16 28.64
C GLU A 11 37.35 5.94 27.84
N SER A 12 37.79 4.72 28.22
CA SER A 12 37.32 3.47 27.61
C SER A 12 35.86 3.17 27.92
N VAL A 13 35.43 3.42 29.16
CA VAL A 13 34.05 3.23 29.61
C VAL A 13 33.12 4.26 28.95
N GLU A 14 33.54 5.52 28.86
CA GLU A 14 32.76 6.58 28.21
C GLU A 14 32.59 6.33 26.69
N HIS A 15 33.63 5.80 26.04
CA HIS A 15 33.57 5.44 24.63
C HIS A 15 32.67 4.23 24.36
N ASP A 16 32.64 3.23 25.24
CA ASP A 16 31.74 2.07 25.09
C ASP A 16 30.28 2.43 25.39
N VAL A 17 30.01 3.30 26.38
CA VAL A 17 28.66 3.88 26.61
C VAL A 17 28.18 4.66 25.39
N SER A 18 29.06 5.44 24.76
CA SER A 18 28.73 6.21 23.55
C SER A 18 28.37 5.31 22.36
N LYS A 19 29.07 4.18 22.18
CA LYS A 19 28.75 3.19 21.13
C LYS A 19 27.41 2.50 21.37
N GLU A 20 27.12 2.13 22.61
CA GLU A 20 25.85 1.48 22.97
C GLU A 20 24.66 2.41 22.73
N ILE A 21 24.79 3.69 23.10
CA ILE A 21 23.78 4.71 22.82
C ILE A 21 23.61 4.91 21.31
N PHE A 22 24.71 4.97 20.55
CA PHE A 22 24.64 5.13 19.10
C PHE A 22 23.96 3.94 18.42
N LEU A 23 24.29 2.72 18.83
CA LEU A 23 23.65 1.50 18.34
C LEU A 23 22.15 1.47 18.68
N GLY A 24 21.79 1.88 19.91
CA GLY A 24 20.40 2.00 20.34
C GLY A 24 19.60 2.99 19.48
N ILE A 25 20.17 4.16 19.19
CA ILE A 25 19.54 5.17 18.32
C ILE A 25 19.41 4.65 16.88
N MET A 26 20.45 4.00 16.33
CA MET A 26 20.37 3.39 14.99
C MET A 26 19.27 2.33 14.91
N MET A 27 19.15 1.46 15.92
CA MET A 27 18.12 0.43 15.96
C MET A 27 16.72 1.05 16.06
N LEU A 28 16.56 2.09 16.88
CA LEU A 28 15.30 2.84 17.00
C LEU A 28 14.90 3.50 15.67
N MET A 29 15.84 4.13 14.97
CA MET A 29 15.58 4.73 13.66
C MET A 29 15.17 3.68 12.62
N LEU A 30 15.81 2.51 12.61
CA LEU A 30 15.48 1.42 11.71
C LEU A 30 14.06 0.86 12.00
N CYS A 31 13.75 0.61 13.27
CA CYS A 31 12.43 0.18 13.70
C CYS A 31 11.34 1.20 13.36
N LEU A 32 11.63 2.49 13.55
CA LEU A 32 10.71 3.58 13.18
C LEU A 32 10.48 3.62 11.67
N GLY A 33 11.54 3.46 10.86
CA GLY A 33 11.43 3.39 9.41
C GLY A 33 10.55 2.23 8.95
N ILE A 34 10.75 1.04 9.50
CA ILE A 34 9.93 -0.15 9.19
C ILE A 34 8.48 0.05 9.64
N LEU A 35 8.26 0.65 10.82
CA LEU A 35 6.92 0.93 11.33
C LEU A 35 6.20 1.96 10.45
N ILE A 36 6.89 3.01 9.99
CA ILE A 36 6.34 3.98 9.03
C ILE A 36 6.02 3.28 7.71
N LEU A 37 6.89 2.43 7.18
CA LEU A 37 6.64 1.69 5.93
C LEU A 37 5.47 0.70 6.04
N ASN A 38 5.26 0.09 7.21
CA ASN A 38 4.13 -0.81 7.47
C ASN A 38 2.81 -0.06 7.75
N VAL A 39 2.86 1.11 8.37
CA VAL A 39 1.68 1.93 8.72
C VAL A 39 1.27 2.85 7.57
N ALA A 40 2.22 3.30 6.77
CA ALA A 40 1.94 4.02 5.54
C ALA A 40 1.14 3.08 4.64
N THR A 41 -0.18 3.27 4.63
CA THR A 41 -1.05 2.73 3.58
C THR A 41 -0.38 2.99 2.24
N PRO A 42 -0.43 2.06 1.28
CA PRO A 42 0.15 2.29 -0.03
C PRO A 42 -0.28 3.67 -0.51
N VAL A 43 0.67 4.52 -0.87
CA VAL A 43 0.36 5.84 -1.42
C VAL A 43 -0.19 5.59 -2.82
N TRP A 44 -1.44 5.13 -2.87
CA TRP A 44 -2.22 5.02 -4.09
C TRP A 44 -2.18 6.39 -4.70
N ARG A 45 -1.50 6.50 -5.85
CA ARG A 45 -1.37 7.77 -6.56
C ARG A 45 -2.79 8.31 -6.76
N VAL A 46 -3.16 9.34 -5.99
CA VAL A 46 -4.43 10.03 -6.09
C VAL A 46 -4.39 10.86 -7.37
N HIS A 47 -4.35 10.19 -8.50
CA HIS A 47 -4.65 10.78 -9.78
C HIS A 47 -6.14 10.54 -9.97
N ARG A 48 -6.91 11.63 -10.08
CA ARG A 48 -8.31 11.58 -10.51
C ARG A 48 -8.35 11.15 -11.97
N HIS A 49 -8.13 9.87 -12.20
CA HIS A 49 -8.28 9.27 -13.51
C HIS A 49 -9.74 8.82 -13.61
N GLU A 50 -10.50 9.48 -14.49
CA GLU A 50 -11.86 9.04 -14.77
C GLU A 50 -11.83 7.69 -15.49
N PRO A 51 -12.78 6.79 -15.21
CA PRO A 51 -12.91 5.52 -15.93
C PRO A 51 -13.21 5.79 -17.41
N LYS A 52 -12.54 5.06 -18.30
CA LYS A 52 -12.82 5.03 -19.74
C LYS A 52 -13.76 3.87 -20.07
N ALA A 53 -14.32 3.92 -21.27
CA ALA A 53 -15.10 2.80 -21.79
C ALA A 53 -14.19 1.57 -21.94
N GLY A 54 -14.57 0.46 -21.28
CA GLY A 54 -13.77 -0.78 -21.24
C GLY A 54 -13.13 -1.04 -19.88
N ASP A 55 -12.98 0.00 -19.04
CA ASP A 55 -12.42 -0.16 -17.70
C ASP A 55 -13.38 -0.90 -16.77
N VAL A 56 -12.80 -1.61 -15.81
CA VAL A 56 -13.57 -2.31 -14.78
C VAL A 56 -13.80 -1.38 -13.62
N VAL A 57 -15.06 -1.02 -13.37
CA VAL A 57 -15.44 -0.16 -12.24
C VAL A 57 -16.17 -0.99 -11.18
N ILE A 58 -15.68 -0.91 -9.94
CA ILE A 58 -16.25 -1.60 -8.78
C ILE A 58 -16.64 -0.56 -7.73
N LEU A 59 -17.90 -0.62 -7.30
CA LEU A 59 -18.49 0.28 -6.33
C LEU A 59 -18.67 -0.42 -4.98
N TYR A 60 -18.25 0.27 -3.92
CA TYR A 60 -18.40 -0.10 -2.51
C TYR A 60 -19.41 0.84 -1.87
N GLY A 61 -20.69 0.52 -2.03
CA GLY A 61 -21.82 1.21 -1.43
C GLY A 61 -22.10 0.75 0.01
N GLU A 62 -22.90 1.52 0.77
CA GLU A 62 -23.29 1.17 2.14
C GLU A 62 -23.95 -0.21 2.26
N ARG A 63 -24.82 -0.55 1.29
CA ARG A 63 -25.61 -1.78 1.28
C ARG A 63 -25.28 -2.70 0.10
N GLU A 64 -24.43 -2.25 -0.80
CA GLU A 64 -24.19 -2.92 -2.07
C GLU A 64 -22.72 -2.88 -2.45
N PHE A 65 -22.27 -4.00 -3.02
CA PHE A 65 -20.93 -4.17 -3.54
C PHE A 65 -21.07 -4.81 -4.92
N GLY A 66 -20.48 -4.19 -5.94
CA GLY A 66 -20.71 -4.67 -7.29
C GLY A 66 -20.02 -3.89 -8.40
N LEU A 67 -20.24 -4.34 -9.63
CA LEU A 67 -19.81 -3.65 -10.83
C LEU A 67 -20.64 -2.39 -11.06
N SER A 68 -19.97 -1.35 -11.48
CA SER A 68 -20.57 -0.12 -11.95
C SER A 68 -20.11 0.16 -13.38
N ARG A 69 -20.81 1.07 -14.07
CA ARG A 69 -20.35 1.61 -15.35
C ARG A 69 -19.71 2.99 -15.19
N ASP A 70 -20.14 3.73 -14.18
CA ASP A 70 -19.89 5.15 -14.00
C ASP A 70 -19.37 5.50 -12.59
N GLY A 71 -19.28 4.51 -11.69
CA GLY A 71 -18.93 4.73 -10.28
C GLY A 71 -20.07 5.33 -9.46
N ALA A 72 -21.28 5.44 -10.02
CA ALA A 72 -22.45 6.00 -9.34
C ALA A 72 -23.45 4.92 -8.92
N THR A 73 -23.71 3.94 -9.77
CA THR A 73 -24.72 2.89 -9.52
C THR A 73 -24.18 1.48 -9.69
N VAL A 74 -24.64 0.54 -8.86
CA VAL A 74 -24.33 -0.88 -9.04
C VAL A 74 -25.22 -1.45 -10.14
N THR A 75 -24.59 -1.89 -11.24
CA THR A 75 -25.26 -2.58 -12.34
C THR A 75 -25.36 -4.09 -12.11
N ARG A 76 -24.41 -4.67 -11.38
CA ARG A 76 -24.39 -6.09 -11.01
C ARG A 76 -23.71 -6.27 -9.66
N ARG A 77 -24.38 -6.93 -8.72
CA ARG A 77 -23.77 -7.31 -7.44
C ARG A 77 -22.64 -8.31 -7.65
N LEU A 78 -21.58 -8.15 -6.86
CA LEU A 78 -20.43 -9.04 -6.86
C LEU A 78 -20.37 -9.79 -5.52
N THR A 79 -19.92 -11.03 -5.58
CA THR A 79 -19.37 -11.75 -4.44
C THR A 79 -17.84 -11.55 -4.37
N GLU A 80 -17.22 -12.02 -3.29
CA GLU A 80 -15.76 -12.08 -3.18
C GLU A 80 -15.12 -12.91 -4.30
N TRP A 81 -15.78 -14.00 -4.70
CA TRP A 81 -15.31 -14.84 -5.81
C TRP A 81 -15.40 -14.13 -7.15
N ASP A 82 -16.50 -13.40 -7.40
CA ASP A 82 -16.64 -12.61 -8.63
C ASP A 82 -15.57 -11.51 -8.72
N PHE A 83 -15.27 -10.85 -7.58
CA PHE A 83 -14.21 -9.85 -7.51
C PHE A 83 -12.85 -10.45 -7.91
N ARG A 84 -12.44 -11.55 -7.27
CA ARG A 84 -11.17 -12.22 -7.59
C ARG A 84 -11.12 -12.66 -9.04
N GLY A 85 -12.20 -13.22 -9.57
CA GLY A 85 -12.29 -13.61 -10.98
C GLY A 85 -12.10 -12.42 -11.92
N LYS A 86 -12.65 -11.24 -11.58
CA LYS A 86 -12.45 -10.02 -12.35
C LYS A 86 -11.02 -9.51 -12.33
N VAL A 87 -10.40 -9.45 -11.14
CA VAL A 87 -8.98 -9.06 -11.03
C VAL A 87 -8.08 -10.01 -11.83
N LEU A 88 -8.33 -11.32 -11.75
CA LEU A 88 -7.57 -12.31 -12.53
C LEU A 88 -7.78 -12.17 -14.04
N SER A 89 -8.98 -11.79 -14.50
CA SER A 89 -9.21 -11.55 -15.93
C SER A 89 -8.39 -10.38 -16.47
N LEU A 90 -8.15 -9.34 -15.66
CA LEU A 90 -7.34 -8.19 -16.03
C LEU A 90 -5.85 -8.52 -16.15
N VAL A 91 -5.38 -9.61 -15.52
CA VAL A 91 -4.01 -10.11 -15.72
C VAL A 91 -3.78 -10.53 -17.18
N GLY A 92 -4.83 -11.03 -17.86
CA GLY A 92 -4.79 -11.45 -19.27
C GLY A 92 -5.10 -10.34 -20.27
N ASP A 93 -5.57 -9.18 -19.82
CA ASP A 93 -5.96 -8.03 -20.66
C ASP A 93 -5.41 -6.73 -20.06
N PRO A 94 -4.16 -6.34 -20.40
CA PRO A 94 -3.46 -5.23 -19.77
C PRO A 94 -3.96 -3.84 -20.20
N GLU A 95 -4.88 -3.75 -21.17
CA GLU A 95 -5.37 -2.49 -21.75
C GLU A 95 -6.49 -1.85 -20.92
N ALA A 96 -7.24 -2.64 -20.15
CA ALA A 96 -8.26 -2.12 -19.25
C ALA A 96 -7.64 -1.74 -17.91
N ASP A 97 -8.11 -0.65 -17.29
CA ASP A 97 -7.76 -0.25 -15.93
C ASP A 97 -8.86 -0.66 -14.92
N LEU A 98 -8.51 -0.79 -13.64
CA LEU A 98 -9.41 -1.13 -12.54
C LEU A 98 -9.69 0.09 -11.67
N HIS A 99 -10.95 0.45 -11.49
CA HIS A 99 -11.37 1.58 -10.65
C HIS A 99 -12.21 1.08 -9.47
N LEU A 100 -11.80 1.42 -8.25
CA LEU A 100 -12.48 1.07 -7.00
C LEU A 100 -13.07 2.35 -6.37
N PHE A 101 -14.39 2.44 -6.28
CA PHE A 101 -15.10 3.62 -5.75
C PHE A 101 -15.70 3.33 -4.37
N LEU A 102 -15.35 4.16 -3.37
CA LEU A 102 -15.98 4.13 -2.06
C LEU A 102 -17.17 5.11 -2.02
N LYS A 103 -18.39 4.59 -1.78
CA LYS A 103 -19.61 5.39 -1.56
C LYS A 103 -20.36 4.90 -0.32
N GLY A 104 -19.74 5.10 0.84
CA GLY A 104 -20.32 4.74 2.14
C GLY A 104 -20.17 3.26 2.52
N GLY A 105 -19.60 2.41 1.66
CA GLY A 105 -19.26 1.03 1.99
C GLY A 105 -18.07 0.89 2.94
N SER A 106 -17.64 -0.36 3.17
CA SER A 106 -16.49 -0.65 4.04
C SER A 106 -15.17 -0.23 3.40
N LYS A 107 -14.54 0.80 3.99
CA LYS A 107 -13.17 1.25 3.62
C LYS A 107 -12.15 0.12 3.75
N ASP A 108 -12.20 -0.66 4.84
CA ASP A 108 -11.27 -1.77 5.06
C ASP A 108 -11.37 -2.84 3.97
N ARG A 109 -12.60 -3.15 3.52
CA ARG A 109 -12.80 -4.09 2.42
C ARG A 109 -12.18 -3.56 1.13
N LEU A 110 -12.39 -2.30 0.81
CA LEU A 110 -11.79 -1.65 -0.35
C LEU A 110 -10.26 -1.67 -0.28
N LEU A 111 -9.67 -1.35 0.87
CA LEU A 111 -8.20 -1.37 1.03
C LEU A 111 -7.63 -2.78 0.83
N ARG A 112 -8.28 -3.82 1.37
CA ARG A 112 -7.87 -5.21 1.13
C ARG A 112 -7.96 -5.61 -0.34
N HIS A 113 -9.04 -5.21 -1.01
CA HIS A 113 -9.23 -5.48 -2.44
C HIS A 113 -8.22 -4.73 -3.31
N ALA A 114 -7.94 -3.48 -2.97
CA ALA A 114 -6.92 -2.68 -3.63
C ALA A 114 -5.55 -3.35 -3.49
N ALA A 115 -5.13 -3.69 -2.26
CA ALA A 115 -3.86 -4.37 -2.01
C ALA A 115 -3.76 -5.72 -2.75
N TYR A 116 -4.85 -6.50 -2.79
CA TYR A 116 -4.91 -7.73 -3.57
C TYR A 116 -4.72 -7.48 -5.07
N ALA A 117 -5.42 -6.49 -5.64
CA ALA A 117 -5.29 -6.14 -7.05
C ALA A 117 -3.89 -5.61 -7.39
N ASP A 118 -3.31 -4.75 -6.54
CA ASP A 118 -1.94 -4.23 -6.71
C ASP A 118 -0.91 -5.36 -6.80
N SER A 119 -1.03 -6.35 -5.91
CA SER A 119 -0.10 -7.47 -5.83
C SER A 119 -0.09 -8.33 -7.11
N LEU A 120 -1.16 -8.28 -7.90
CA LEU A 120 -1.34 -9.06 -9.12
C LEU A 120 -1.11 -8.25 -10.40
N LEU A 121 -1.23 -6.93 -10.34
CA LEU A 121 -1.22 -6.02 -11.49
C LEU A 121 0.03 -5.11 -11.55
N SER A 122 1.08 -5.45 -10.81
CA SER A 122 2.32 -4.66 -10.64
C SER A 122 3.13 -4.40 -11.94
N THR A 123 3.84 -3.27 -11.94
CA THR A 123 4.81 -2.78 -12.94
C THR A 123 6.10 -3.61 -12.99
N ASP A 124 6.84 -3.56 -14.10
CA ASP A 124 8.19 -4.17 -14.16
C ASP A 124 9.20 -3.42 -13.27
N LEU A 125 10.37 -4.05 -13.08
CA LEU A 125 11.51 -3.52 -12.34
C LEU A 125 12.11 -2.23 -12.92
N SER A 126 11.69 -1.82 -14.13
CA SER A 126 12.17 -0.62 -14.82
C SER A 126 11.18 0.55 -14.76
N GLY A 127 10.04 0.38 -14.08
CA GLY A 127 9.04 1.42 -13.91
C GLY A 127 8.13 1.65 -15.13
N ASN A 128 8.15 0.74 -16.12
CA ASN A 128 7.24 0.82 -17.28
C ASN A 128 5.86 0.26 -16.93
N LYS A 129 4.80 0.79 -17.56
CA LYS A 129 3.43 0.26 -17.42
C LYS A 129 3.38 -1.12 -18.10
N VAL A 130 3.42 -2.19 -17.31
CA VAL A 130 3.36 -3.58 -17.83
C VAL A 130 1.94 -4.16 -17.76
N ARG A 131 1.07 -3.68 -16.86
CA ARG A 131 -0.33 -4.13 -16.68
C ARG A 131 -1.27 -3.03 -16.15
N THR A 132 -2.59 -3.28 -16.26
CA THR A 132 -3.77 -2.57 -15.70
C THR A 132 -3.45 -1.75 -14.46
N ALA A 133 -3.73 -0.44 -14.50
CA ALA A 133 -3.61 0.41 -13.32
C ALA A 133 -4.81 0.22 -12.38
N VAL A 134 -4.56 0.28 -11.08
CA VAL A 134 -5.60 0.23 -10.05
C VAL A 134 -5.78 1.62 -9.44
N TYR A 135 -6.97 2.20 -9.63
CA TYR A 135 -7.33 3.51 -9.12
C TYR A 135 -8.32 3.39 -7.97
N VAL A 136 -8.06 4.10 -6.87
CA VAL A 136 -8.94 4.14 -5.70
C VAL A 136 -9.54 5.53 -5.56
N HIS A 137 -10.88 5.59 -5.55
CA HIS A 137 -11.66 6.82 -5.46
C HIS A 137 -12.37 6.86 -4.11
N GLY A 138 -11.83 7.65 -3.18
CA GLY A 138 -12.48 7.99 -1.92
C GLY A 138 -13.14 9.35 -2.01
N TRP A 139 -14.43 9.42 -1.67
CA TRP A 139 -15.18 10.66 -1.49
C TRP A 139 -15.39 10.93 -0.01
#